data_AF-A0A8J5RAS5-F1
#
_entry.id   AF-A0A8J5RAS5-F1
#
_cell.length_a   1.000
_cell.length_b   1.000
_cell.length_c   1.000
_cell.angle_alpha   90.00
_cell.angle_beta   90.00
_cell.angle_gamma   90.00
#
_symmetry.space_group_name_H-M   'P 1'
#
loop_
_entity.id
_entity.type
_entity.pdbx_description
1 polymer ?
#
loop_
_entity_poly.entity_id
_entity_poly.type
_entity_poly.pdbx_seq_one_letter_code
_entity_poly.pdbx_strand_id
1 'polypeptide(L)'
;MPRLRNGIMMKGRAIKVGDKEIDYNPEFRLILQTKLSNPHYKPEIQAQTTLINFTVTKDGLEEQLLGDVVKVERPDLENNKAELTKQQNSYKITLKKLEDDLLQRLSAAGPNILSDVMLVINLETTKKMSDDIEIKATEAKITARKIDEARESYRPAASRASLLYFILNNLYKINMLYQFSLKAFSVVFNNAIKFAENSNNFKQRVQLLIDSITYLVFVYTSRGLFECDKLVFLLQMIIQVFFILNFFFLLL
;
A
#
# COMPACT_ATOMS: atom_id res chain seq x y z
N MET A 1 -12.40 28.14 -18.33
CA MET A 1 -11.72 26.83 -18.30
C MET A 1 -11.72 26.26 -19.71
N PRO A 2 -10.55 25.98 -20.31
CA PRO A 2 -10.49 25.29 -21.60
C PRO A 2 -11.21 23.95 -21.45
N ARG A 3 -12.16 23.67 -22.34
CA ARG A 3 -12.95 22.43 -22.30
C ARG A 3 -12.00 21.24 -22.46
N LEU A 4 -11.97 20.32 -21.49
CA LEU A 4 -11.10 19.14 -21.50
C LEU A 4 -11.35 18.21 -22.69
N ARG A 5 -12.48 18.35 -23.40
CA ARG A 5 -12.74 17.53 -24.58
C ARG A 5 -13.15 18.27 -25.86
N ASN A 6 -13.71 19.48 -25.81
CA ASN A 6 -14.33 20.09 -27.01
C ASN A 6 -13.82 21.50 -27.34
N GLY A 7 -12.56 21.56 -27.75
CA GLY A 7 -11.93 22.72 -28.39
C GLY A 7 -10.79 22.35 -29.33
N ILE A 8 -10.61 21.06 -29.64
CA ILE A 8 -9.69 20.65 -30.70
C ILE A 8 -10.44 20.82 -32.01
N MET A 9 -10.44 22.03 -32.56
CA MET A 9 -10.56 22.15 -34.01
C MET A 9 -9.33 21.46 -34.58
N MET A 10 -9.42 20.16 -34.88
CA MET A 10 -8.38 19.42 -35.61
C MET A 10 -8.38 19.89 -37.07
N LYS A 11 -7.98 21.14 -37.30
CA LYS A 11 -7.33 21.56 -38.54
C LYS A 11 -5.82 21.61 -38.26
N GLY A 12 -5.20 20.44 -38.06
CA GLY A 12 -3.76 20.30 -37.82
C GLY A 12 -3.38 19.96 -36.37
N ARG A 13 -2.07 20.10 -36.08
CA ARG A 13 -1.44 19.76 -34.79
C ARG A 13 -1.63 20.82 -33.70
N ALA A 14 -2.48 21.84 -33.85
CA ALA A 14 -2.58 22.94 -32.88
C ALA A 14 -3.82 22.83 -31.97
N ILE A 15 -3.69 23.22 -30.69
CA ILE A 15 -4.76 23.42 -29.71
C ILE A 15 -4.89 24.92 -29.36
N LYS A 16 -6.12 25.35 -29.09
CA LYS A 16 -6.39 26.72 -28.64
C LYS A 16 -6.45 26.79 -27.11
N VAL A 17 -5.59 27.61 -26.51
CA VAL A 17 -5.55 27.85 -25.05
C VAL A 17 -5.79 29.34 -24.81
N GLY A 18 -7.00 29.67 -24.34
CA GLY A 18 -7.45 31.07 -24.27
C GLY A 18 -7.53 31.67 -25.68
N ASP A 19 -6.81 32.77 -25.91
CA ASP A 19 -6.76 33.46 -27.20
C ASP A 19 -5.59 33.04 -28.09
N LYS A 20 -4.72 32.12 -27.62
CA LYS A 20 -3.53 31.68 -28.36
C LYS A 20 -3.73 30.29 -28.97
N GLU A 21 -3.26 30.11 -30.19
CA GLU A 21 -3.08 28.80 -30.82
C GLU A 21 -1.67 28.29 -30.56
N ILE A 22 -1.55 27.04 -30.12
CA ILE A 22 -0.30 26.42 -29.67
C ILE A 22 -0.22 25.02 -30.26
N ASP A 23 0.93 24.61 -30.78
CA ASP A 23 1.13 23.23 -31.25
C ASP A 23 1.01 22.21 -30.10
N TYR A 24 0.26 21.15 -30.35
CA TYR A 24 0.02 20.02 -29.48
C TYR A 24 1.12 18.97 -29.63
N ASN A 25 1.82 18.67 -28.55
CA ASN A 25 2.72 17.53 -28.47
C ASN A 25 1.91 16.25 -28.16
N PRO A 26 1.94 15.21 -29.02
CA PRO A 26 1.28 13.94 -28.76
C PRO A 26 1.69 13.23 -27.46
N GLU A 27 2.88 13.52 -26.92
CA GLU A 27 3.36 12.95 -25.65
C GLU A 27 2.88 13.71 -24.41
N PHE A 28 2.21 14.86 -24.59
CA PHE A 28 1.74 15.67 -23.48
C PHE A 28 0.72 14.93 -22.63
N ARG A 29 0.92 14.95 -21.30
CA ARG A 29 -0.03 14.42 -20.30
C ARG A 29 -0.26 15.45 -19.22
N LEU A 30 -1.54 15.66 -18.87
CA LEU A 30 -1.94 16.55 -17.78
C LEU A 30 -2.41 15.75 -16.58
N ILE A 31 -1.81 15.98 -15.42
CA ILE A 31 -2.24 15.44 -14.13
C ILE A 31 -2.56 16.63 -13.23
N LEU A 32 -3.76 16.62 -12.64
CA LEU A 32 -4.22 17.64 -11.70
C LEU A 32 -4.41 16.99 -10.34
N GLN A 33 -3.94 17.65 -9.29
CA GLN A 33 -4.11 17.21 -7.90
C GLN A 33 -4.83 18.28 -7.08
N THR A 34 -5.65 17.84 -6.12
CA THR A 34 -6.33 18.73 -5.17
C THR A 34 -6.28 18.14 -3.77
N LYS A 35 -6.23 19.01 -2.76
CA LYS A 35 -6.31 18.64 -1.34
C LYS A 35 -7.75 18.62 -0.81
N LEU A 36 -8.72 19.07 -1.62
CA LEU A 36 -10.13 19.06 -1.22
C LEU A 36 -10.63 17.61 -1.20
N SER A 37 -11.10 17.14 -0.04
CA SER A 37 -11.45 15.72 0.16
C SER A 37 -12.67 15.26 -0.63
N ASN A 38 -13.63 16.17 -0.88
CA ASN A 38 -14.82 15.88 -1.67
C ASN A 38 -15.15 17.06 -2.62
N PRO A 39 -14.36 17.25 -3.68
CA PRO A 39 -14.61 18.30 -4.65
C PRO A 39 -15.86 17.96 -5.46
N HIS A 40 -16.85 18.85 -5.45
CA HIS A 40 -18.03 18.68 -6.28
C HIS A 40 -17.72 19.09 -7.73
N TYR A 41 -17.45 18.11 -8.59
CA TYR A 41 -17.27 18.32 -10.01
C TYR A 41 -18.60 18.16 -10.76
N LYS A 42 -18.85 19.04 -11.72
CA LYS A 42 -19.99 18.88 -12.63
C LYS A 42 -19.86 17.55 -13.40
N PRO A 43 -20.98 16.87 -13.73
CA PRO A 43 -20.96 15.60 -14.46
C PRO A 43 -20.15 15.65 -15.76
N GLU A 44 -20.16 16.80 -16.44
CA GLU A 44 -19.38 17.07 -17.66
C GLU A 44 -17.87 16.88 -17.46
N ILE A 45 -17.33 17.31 -16.32
CA ILE A 45 -15.91 17.16 -15.98
C ILE A 45 -15.64 15.71 -15.58
N GLN A 46 -16.52 15.11 -14.78
CA GLN A 46 -16.39 13.70 -14.37
C GLN A 46 -16.41 12.74 -15.55
N ALA A 47 -17.18 13.04 -16.60
CA ALA A 47 -17.19 12.25 -17.84
C ALA A 47 -15.92 12.44 -18.71
N GLN A 48 -15.17 13.52 -18.48
CA GLN A 48 -13.97 13.89 -19.26
C GLN A 48 -12.66 13.59 -18.52
N THR A 49 -12.72 13.30 -17.22
CA THR A 49 -11.54 13.04 -16.38
C THR A 49 -11.73 11.81 -15.53
N THR A 50 -10.68 11.00 -15.41
CA THR A 50 -10.64 9.93 -14.41
C THR A 50 -10.31 10.52 -13.04
N LEU A 51 -11.25 10.45 -12.09
CA LEU A 51 -11.00 10.83 -10.71
C LEU A 51 -10.33 9.68 -9.96
N ILE A 52 -9.15 9.93 -9.41
CA ILE A 52 -8.42 8.98 -8.56
C ILE A 52 -8.50 9.46 -7.11
N ASN A 53 -9.01 8.61 -6.22
CA ASN A 53 -9.14 8.94 -4.80
C ASN A 53 -7.94 8.39 -4.01
N PHE A 54 -7.13 9.30 -3.45
CA PHE A 54 -6.00 8.97 -2.57
C PHE A 54 -6.34 9.05 -1.08
N THR A 55 -7.63 9.02 -0.73
CA THR A 55 -8.07 9.02 0.67
C THR A 55 -7.56 7.76 1.37
N VAL A 56 -6.96 7.96 2.53
CA VAL A 56 -6.49 6.88 3.40
C VAL A 56 -7.70 6.07 3.87
N THR A 57 -7.67 4.76 3.65
CA THR A 57 -8.69 3.81 4.12
C THR A 57 -8.25 3.16 5.42
N LYS A 58 -9.20 2.59 6.18
CA LYS A 58 -8.91 1.87 7.43
C LYS A 58 -7.95 0.71 7.20
N ASP A 59 -8.26 -0.12 6.22
CA ASP A 59 -7.49 -1.33 5.90
C ASP A 59 -6.11 -0.97 5.33
N GLY A 60 -6.04 0.06 4.47
CA GLY A 60 -4.78 0.52 3.90
C GLY A 60 -3.84 1.12 4.95
N LEU A 61 -4.37 1.89 5.89
CA LEU A 61 -3.59 2.39 7.02
C LEU A 61 -3.19 1.27 7.98
N GLU A 62 -4.07 0.32 8.25
CA GLU A 62 -3.75 -0.84 9.09
C GLU A 62 -2.57 -1.63 8.52
N GLU A 63 -2.56 -1.92 7.21
CA GLU A 63 -1.43 -2.62 6.58
C GLU A 63 -0.12 -1.81 6.66
N GLN A 64 -0.20 -0.49 6.49
CA GLN A 64 0.96 0.38 6.63
C GLN A 64 1.52 0.35 8.07
N LEU A 65 0.64 0.47 9.07
CA LEU A 65 1.03 0.45 10.49
C LEU A 65 1.54 -0.93 10.91
N LEU A 66 1.05 -2.01 10.31
CA LEU A 66 1.57 -3.36 10.50
C LEU A 66 3.02 -3.46 10.03
N GLY A 67 3.32 -2.93 8.84
CA GLY A 67 4.69 -2.82 8.35
C GLY A 67 5.60 -2.05 9.31
N ASP A 68 5.13 -0.92 9.83
CA ASP A 68 5.89 -0.10 10.79
C ASP A 68 6.17 -0.84 12.11
N VAL A 69 5.20 -1.59 12.66
CA VAL A 69 5.40 -2.41 13.88
C VAL A 69 6.41 -3.52 13.63
N VAL A 70 6.21 -4.30 12.56
CA VAL A 70 7.09 -5.42 12.20
C VAL A 70 8.51 -4.94 11.97
N LYS A 71 8.69 -3.80 11.30
CA LYS A 71 10.01 -3.22 11.04
C LYS A 71 10.79 -2.93 12.32
N VAL A 72 10.11 -2.57 13.41
CA VAL A 72 10.74 -2.30 14.70
C VAL A 72 10.92 -3.59 15.51
N GLU A 73 9.90 -4.44 15.58
CA GLU A 73 9.92 -5.65 16.43
C GLU A 73 10.72 -6.80 15.83
N ARG A 74 10.65 -6.97 14.51
CA ARG A 74 11.22 -8.09 13.75
C ARG A 74 11.83 -7.59 12.44
N PRO A 75 12.91 -6.78 12.50
CA PRO A 75 13.59 -6.28 11.31
C PRO A 75 14.15 -7.41 10.44
N ASP A 76 14.42 -8.59 11.03
CA ASP A 76 14.78 -9.81 10.32
C ASP A 76 13.70 -10.25 9.31
N LEU A 77 12.43 -10.22 9.72
CA LEU A 77 11.32 -10.58 8.84
C LEU A 77 11.15 -9.58 7.70
N GLU A 78 11.34 -8.29 7.98
CA GLU A 78 11.22 -7.23 6.98
C GLU A 78 12.34 -7.31 5.93
N ASN A 79 13.58 -7.55 6.38
CA ASN A 79 14.72 -7.75 5.49
C ASN A 79 14.53 -9.01 4.62
N ASN A 80 14.12 -10.13 5.22
CA ASN A 80 13.85 -11.37 4.50
C ASN A 80 12.74 -11.19 3.45
N LYS A 81 11.68 -10.45 3.78
CA LYS A 81 10.59 -10.13 2.83
C LYS A 81 11.10 -9.29 1.65
N ALA A 82 11.93 -8.28 1.92
CA ALA A 82 12.53 -7.44 0.88
C ALA A 82 13.44 -8.26 -0.06
N GLU A 83 14.28 -9.13 0.49
CA GLU A 83 15.15 -10.02 -0.28
C GLU A 83 14.35 -11.01 -1.13
N LEU A 84 13.34 -11.68 -0.55
CA LEU A 84 12.47 -12.60 -1.28
C LEU A 84 11.73 -11.90 -2.42
N THR A 85 11.25 -10.67 -2.20
CA THR A 85 10.58 -9.88 -3.25
C THR A 85 11.55 -9.59 -4.40
N LYS A 86 12.79 -9.23 -4.09
CA LYS A 86 13.83 -9.00 -5.09
C LYS A 86 14.16 -10.28 -5.87
N GLN A 87 14.30 -11.41 -5.17
CA GLN A 87 14.53 -12.71 -5.80
C GLN A 87 13.38 -13.14 -6.71
N GLN A 88 12.12 -13.03 -6.25
CA GLN A 88 10.95 -13.34 -7.07
C GLN A 88 10.87 -12.49 -8.33
N ASN A 89 11.18 -11.19 -8.22
CA ASN A 89 11.24 -10.31 -9.39
C ASN A 89 12.36 -10.73 -10.35
N SER A 90 13.53 -11.12 -9.82
CA SER A 90 14.63 -11.61 -10.65
C SER A 90 14.27 -12.91 -11.39
N TYR A 91 13.58 -13.85 -10.72
CA TYR A 91 13.11 -15.08 -11.35
C TYR A 91 12.12 -14.81 -12.48
N LYS A 92 11.15 -13.91 -12.27
CA LYS A 92 10.21 -13.51 -13.33
C LYS A 92 10.91 -12.91 -14.55
N ILE A 93 11.93 -12.08 -14.31
CA ILE A 93 12.72 -11.47 -15.40
C ILE A 93 13.51 -12.56 -16.15
N THR A 94 14.16 -13.46 -15.43
CA THR A 94 14.95 -14.54 -16.04
C THR A 94 14.07 -15.51 -16.83
N LEU A 95 12.92 -15.93 -16.28
CA LEU A 95 11.96 -16.78 -16.99
C LEU A 95 11.50 -16.14 -18.30
N LYS A 96 11.11 -14.86 -18.24
CA LYS A 96 10.72 -14.13 -19.46
C LYS A 96 11.84 -14.08 -20.50
N LYS A 97 13.09 -13.85 -20.07
CA LYS A 97 14.25 -13.86 -20.97
C LYS A 97 14.49 -15.24 -21.60
N LEU A 98 14.33 -16.31 -20.83
CA LEU A 98 14.46 -17.68 -21.34
C LEU A 98 13.35 -17.99 -22.34
N GLU A 99 12.12 -17.55 -22.09
CA GLU A 99 10.99 -17.67 -23.02
C GLU A 99 11.23 -16.88 -24.33
N ASP A 100 11.66 -15.62 -24.22
CA ASP A 100 11.93 -14.75 -25.36
C ASP A 100 13.08 -15.31 -26.22
N ASP A 101 14.16 -15.80 -25.61
CA ASP A 101 15.30 -16.43 -26.30
C ASP A 101 14.88 -17.74 -26.99
N LEU A 102 14.06 -18.56 -26.33
CA LEU A 102 13.52 -19.78 -26.90
C LEU A 102 12.64 -19.50 -28.13
N LEU A 103 11.75 -18.50 -28.05
CA LEU A 103 10.90 -18.07 -29.17
C LEU A 103 11.72 -17.53 -30.33
N GLN A 104 12.75 -16.71 -30.05
CA GLN A 104 13.64 -16.17 -31.07
C GLN A 104 14.37 -17.30 -31.81
N ARG A 105 14.89 -18.29 -31.07
CA ARG A 105 15.60 -19.43 -31.65
C ARG A 105 14.68 -20.34 -32.47
N LEU A 106 13.48 -20.62 -31.99
CA LEU A 106 12.48 -21.37 -32.77
C LEU A 106 12.07 -20.63 -34.05
N SER A 107 11.94 -19.30 -33.98
CA SER A 107 11.59 -18.48 -35.15
C SER A 107 12.73 -18.38 -36.16
N ALA A 108 13.97 -18.42 -35.70
CA ALA A 108 15.17 -18.42 -36.54
C ALA A 108 15.52 -19.81 -37.09
N ALA A 109 14.94 -20.88 -36.55
CA ALA A 109 15.21 -22.23 -36.98
C ALA A 109 14.60 -22.49 -38.37
N GLY A 110 15.39 -23.06 -39.28
CA GLY A 110 14.95 -23.42 -40.63
C GLY A 110 13.94 -24.58 -40.64
N PRO A 111 13.53 -25.06 -41.84
CA PRO A 111 12.49 -26.09 -41.98
C PRO A 111 12.82 -27.45 -41.33
N ASN A 112 14.07 -27.69 -40.94
CA ASN A 112 14.53 -28.97 -40.40
C ASN A 112 15.16 -28.83 -38.99
N ILE A 113 14.35 -28.37 -38.04
CA ILE A 113 14.70 -28.13 -36.62
C ILE A 113 15.40 -29.34 -35.97
N LEU A 114 14.99 -30.56 -36.33
CA LEU A 114 15.51 -31.81 -35.76
C LEU A 114 16.94 -32.14 -36.20
N SER A 115 17.45 -31.49 -37.25
CA SER A 115 18.82 -31.69 -37.74
C SER A 115 19.86 -30.83 -37.01
N ASP A 116 19.41 -29.78 -36.30
CA ASP A 116 20.29 -28.90 -35.53
C ASP A 116 20.43 -29.42 -34.08
N VAL A 117 21.43 -30.28 -33.89
CA VAL A 117 21.77 -30.87 -32.59
C VAL A 117 22.08 -29.77 -31.54
N MET A 118 22.65 -28.64 -31.96
CA MET A 118 23.00 -27.55 -31.05
C MET A 118 21.74 -26.82 -30.55
N LEU A 119 20.75 -26.63 -31.44
CA LEU A 119 19.45 -26.09 -31.07
C LEU A 119 18.71 -27.00 -30.08
N VAL A 120 18.71 -28.32 -30.31
CA VAL A 120 18.04 -29.30 -29.42
C VAL A 120 18.67 -29.30 -28.02
N ILE A 121 20.01 -29.33 -27.91
CA ILE A 121 20.72 -29.28 -26.62
C ILE A 121 20.41 -27.97 -25.88
N ASN A 122 20.37 -26.85 -26.61
CA ASN A 122 20.04 -25.55 -26.02
C ASN A 122 18.59 -25.47 -25.53
N LEU A 123 17.65 -26.07 -26.26
CA LEU A 123 16.24 -26.16 -25.84
C LEU A 123 16.10 -26.99 -24.56
N GLU A 124 16.81 -28.12 -24.47
CA GLU A 124 16.78 -28.99 -23.31
C GLU A 124 17.38 -28.32 -22.06
N THR A 125 18.52 -27.63 -22.22
CA THR A 125 19.15 -26.85 -21.14
C THR A 125 18.27 -25.68 -20.69
N THR A 126 17.66 -24.94 -21.62
CA THR A 126 16.74 -23.83 -21.31
C THR A 126 15.52 -24.34 -20.54
N LYS A 127 14.92 -25.45 -20.98
CA LYS A 127 13.81 -26.09 -20.29
C LYS A 127 14.20 -26.50 -18.87
N LYS A 128 15.35 -27.16 -18.70
CA LYS A 128 15.84 -27.58 -17.38
C LYS A 128 16.09 -26.39 -16.43
N MET A 129 16.65 -25.29 -16.94
CA MET A 129 16.82 -24.07 -16.14
C MET A 129 15.48 -23.43 -15.76
N SER A 130 14.52 -23.41 -16.68
CA SER A 130 13.16 -22.92 -16.41
C SER A 130 12.48 -23.73 -15.31
N ASP A 131 12.54 -25.06 -15.39
CA ASP A 131 11.96 -25.98 -14.40
C ASP A 131 12.59 -25.74 -13.01
N ASP A 132 13.92 -25.58 -12.91
CA ASP A 132 14.61 -25.29 -11.64
C ASP A 132 14.22 -23.93 -11.06
N ILE A 133 14.11 -22.89 -11.90
CA ILE A 133 13.66 -21.57 -11.46
C ILE A 133 12.20 -21.63 -10.99
N GLU A 134 11.35 -22.40 -11.65
CA GLU A 134 9.95 -22.55 -11.27
C GLU A 134 9.83 -23.22 -9.89
N ILE A 135 10.60 -24.29 -9.64
CA ILE A 135 10.69 -24.93 -8.31
C ILE A 135 11.12 -23.90 -7.25
N LYS A 136 12.24 -23.20 -7.46
CA LYS A 136 12.72 -22.17 -6.51
C LYS A 136 11.72 -21.03 -6.30
N ALA A 137 11.00 -20.64 -7.36
CA ALA A 137 9.97 -19.61 -7.27
C ALA A 137 8.78 -20.09 -6.43
N THR A 138 8.39 -21.37 -6.52
CA THR A 138 7.35 -21.93 -5.65
C THR A 138 7.78 -21.99 -4.19
N GLU A 139 9.02 -22.40 -3.90
CA GLU A 139 9.57 -22.39 -2.54
C GLU A 139 9.63 -20.98 -1.96
N ALA A 140 10.05 -19.99 -2.75
CA ALA A 140 10.05 -18.59 -2.34
C ALA A 140 8.64 -18.07 -2.02
N LYS A 141 7.60 -18.52 -2.73
CA LYS A 141 6.20 -18.18 -2.42
C LYS A 141 5.75 -18.78 -1.08
N ILE A 142 6.13 -20.03 -0.80
CA ILE A 142 5.81 -20.69 0.48
C ILE A 142 6.48 -19.94 1.64
N THR A 143 7.76 -19.59 1.49
CA THR A 143 8.50 -18.82 2.49
C THR A 143 7.90 -17.43 2.69
N ALA A 144 7.52 -16.73 1.61
CA ALA A 144 6.85 -15.43 1.70
C ALA A 144 5.54 -15.52 2.50
N ARG A 145 4.74 -16.57 2.27
CA ARG A 145 3.51 -16.81 3.03
C ARG A 145 3.77 -17.02 4.52
N LYS A 146 4.79 -17.80 4.89
CA LYS A 146 5.18 -17.99 6.30
C LYS A 146 5.61 -16.68 6.97
N ILE A 147 6.32 -15.82 6.23
CA ILE A 147 6.69 -14.50 6.73
C ILE A 147 5.45 -13.63 6.94
N ASP A 148 4.51 -13.62 5.99
CA ASP A 148 3.27 -12.88 6.15
C ASP A 148 2.45 -13.39 7.34
N GLU A 149 2.33 -14.72 7.53
CA GLU A 149 1.68 -15.31 8.72
C GLU A 149 2.36 -14.87 10.04
N ALA A 150 3.69 -14.76 10.06
CA ALA A 150 4.41 -14.22 11.22
C ALA A 150 4.12 -12.72 11.44
N ARG A 151 4.00 -11.93 10.36
CA ARG A 151 3.63 -10.50 10.43
C ARG A 151 2.22 -10.33 11.00
N GLU A 152 1.28 -11.14 10.55
CA GLU A 152 -0.13 -11.12 10.99
C GLU A 152 -0.29 -11.22 12.51
N SER A 153 0.67 -11.81 13.21
CA SER A 153 0.65 -11.90 14.67
C SER A 153 0.72 -10.52 15.37
N TYR A 154 1.18 -9.47 14.67
CA TYR A 154 1.18 -8.08 15.15
C TYR A 154 -0.03 -7.25 14.69
N ARG A 155 -0.91 -7.81 13.83
CA ARG A 155 -2.09 -7.12 13.30
C ARG A 155 -2.98 -6.50 14.38
N PRO A 156 -3.19 -7.10 15.57
CA PRO A 156 -3.99 -6.47 16.63
C PRO A 156 -3.50 -5.07 17.04
N ALA A 157 -2.18 -4.85 17.09
CA ALA A 157 -1.59 -3.54 17.41
C ALA A 157 -1.84 -2.52 16.28
N ALA A 158 -1.64 -2.95 15.03
CA ALA A 158 -1.88 -2.11 13.85
C ALA A 158 -3.36 -1.74 13.69
N SER A 159 -4.26 -2.70 13.92
CA SER A 159 -5.71 -2.48 13.84
C SER A 159 -6.20 -1.53 14.91
N ARG A 160 -5.69 -1.67 16.15
CA ARG A 160 -5.93 -0.68 17.21
C ARG A 160 -5.47 0.71 16.79
N ALA A 161 -4.26 0.84 16.26
CA ALA A 161 -3.72 2.13 15.85
C ALA A 161 -4.51 2.77 14.69
N SER A 162 -4.89 1.99 13.68
CA SER A 162 -5.75 2.45 12.58
C SER A 162 -7.09 2.97 13.10
N LEU A 163 -7.76 2.21 13.98
CA LEU A 163 -8.99 2.64 14.64
C LEU A 163 -8.82 4.00 15.32
N LEU A 164 -7.78 4.15 16.14
CA LEU A 164 -7.52 5.39 16.88
C LEU A 164 -7.33 6.57 15.93
N TYR A 165 -6.55 6.42 14.85
CA TYR A 165 -6.39 7.47 13.86
C TYR A 165 -7.73 7.92 13.25
N PHE A 166 -8.62 6.98 12.90
CA PHE A 166 -9.92 7.33 12.36
C PHE A 166 -10.87 7.96 13.38
N ILE A 167 -10.71 7.67 14.68
CA ILE A 167 -11.40 8.41 15.74
C ILE A 167 -10.90 9.86 15.74
N LEU A 168 -9.58 10.07 15.78
CA LEU A 168 -8.95 11.40 15.72
C LEU A 168 -9.40 12.19 14.48
N ASN A 169 -9.40 11.55 13.31
CA ASN A 169 -9.80 12.14 12.04
C ASN A 169 -11.30 12.49 11.99
N ASN A 170 -12.13 11.99 12.91
CA ASN A 170 -13.54 12.36 13.01
C ASN A 170 -13.80 13.47 14.04
N LEU A 171 -12.80 13.90 14.82
CA LEU A 171 -12.98 14.92 15.86
C LEU A 171 -13.32 16.31 15.29
N TYR A 172 -12.98 16.57 14.03
CA TYR A 172 -13.39 17.83 13.35
C TYR A 172 -14.92 18.04 13.35
N LYS A 173 -15.70 16.95 13.49
CA LYS A 173 -17.18 17.00 13.55
C LYS A 173 -17.68 17.57 14.87
N ILE A 174 -16.89 17.47 15.95
CA ILE A 174 -17.19 18.10 17.24
C ILE A 174 -16.77 19.56 17.18
N ASN A 175 -15.52 19.82 16.76
CA ASN A 175 -15.00 21.15 16.59
C ASN A 175 -14.10 21.21 15.35
N MET A 176 -14.34 22.15 14.43
CA MET A 176 -13.61 22.29 13.17
C MET A 176 -12.09 22.44 13.33
N LEU A 177 -11.62 22.87 14.51
CA LEU A 177 -10.21 23.04 14.84
C LEU A 177 -9.50 21.71 15.17
N TYR A 178 -10.24 20.64 15.45
CA TYR A 178 -9.69 19.32 15.78
C TYR A 178 -9.28 18.56 14.53
N GLN A 179 -8.22 19.04 13.90
CA GLN A 179 -7.62 18.45 12.71
C GLN A 179 -6.27 17.83 13.06
N PHE A 180 -6.17 16.52 12.91
CA PHE A 180 -4.95 15.77 13.15
C PHE A 180 -4.41 15.24 11.82
N SER A 181 -3.15 15.53 11.52
CA SER A 181 -2.51 14.99 10.32
C SER A 181 -2.03 13.56 10.55
N LEU A 182 -2.11 12.73 9.51
CA LEU A 182 -1.52 11.39 9.54
C LEU A 182 -0.03 11.42 9.89
N LYS A 183 0.72 12.41 9.38
CA LYS A 183 2.14 12.57 9.67
C LYS A 183 2.41 12.74 11.17
N ALA A 184 1.62 13.56 11.86
CA ALA A 184 1.78 13.75 13.31
C ALA A 184 1.39 12.48 14.08
N PHE A 185 0.30 11.81 13.67
CA PHE A 185 -0.09 10.52 14.23
C PHE A 185 1.02 9.47 14.09
N SER A 186 1.63 9.33 12.90
CA SER A 186 2.72 8.38 12.66
C SER A 186 3.92 8.63 13.57
N VAL A 187 4.23 9.88 13.92
CA VAL A 187 5.32 10.18 14.88
C VAL A 187 4.95 9.67 16.29
N VAL A 188 3.74 9.94 16.75
CA VAL A 188 3.24 9.47 18.06
C VAL A 188 3.23 7.95 18.12
N PHE A 189 2.74 7.30 17.05
CA PHE A 189 2.70 5.84 16.92
C PHE A 189 4.10 5.22 16.98
N ASN A 190 5.04 5.72 16.19
CA ASN A 190 6.42 5.21 16.20
C ASN A 190 7.11 5.41 17.56
N ASN A 191 6.83 6.53 18.24
CA ASN A 191 7.30 6.73 19.60
C ASN A 191 6.65 5.73 20.57
N ALA A 192 5.36 5.43 20.41
CA ALA A 192 4.67 4.49 21.28
C ALA A 192 5.20 3.06 21.19
N ILE A 193 5.57 2.61 19.98
CA ILE A 193 6.23 1.31 19.80
C ILE A 193 7.57 1.28 20.56
N LYS A 194 8.36 2.36 20.46
CA LYS A 194 9.67 2.46 21.13
C LYS A 194 9.58 2.55 22.65
N PHE A 195 8.54 3.20 23.18
CA PHE A 195 8.33 3.34 24.63
C PHE A 195 7.65 2.13 25.27
N ALA A 196 7.03 1.25 24.47
CA ALA A 196 6.37 0.07 25.00
C ALA A 196 7.39 -0.85 25.70
N GLU A 197 7.04 -1.33 26.90
CA GLU A 197 7.91 -2.21 27.70
C GLU A 197 8.18 -3.55 27.01
N ASN A 198 9.43 -3.99 27.05
CA ASN A 198 9.84 -5.26 26.46
C ASN A 198 9.31 -6.44 27.27
N SER A 199 8.89 -7.51 26.60
CA SER A 199 8.54 -8.79 27.23
C SER A 199 9.02 -9.96 26.37
N ASN A 200 9.48 -11.02 27.03
CA ASN A 200 9.88 -12.27 26.37
C ASN A 200 8.67 -13.08 25.88
N ASN A 201 7.48 -12.84 26.42
CA ASN A 201 6.26 -13.50 25.98
C ASN A 201 5.62 -12.69 24.85
N PHE A 202 5.53 -13.29 23.66
CA PHE A 202 4.96 -12.65 22.48
C PHE A 202 3.55 -12.07 22.71
N LYS A 203 2.64 -12.85 23.30
CA LYS A 203 1.26 -12.38 23.53
C LYS A 203 1.24 -11.17 24.46
N GLN A 204 2.07 -11.20 25.50
CA GLN A 204 2.21 -10.08 26.42
C GLN A 204 2.84 -8.87 25.73
N ARG A 205 3.85 -9.06 24.89
CA ARG A 205 4.48 -7.97 24.11
C ARG A 205 3.47 -7.26 23.21
N VAL A 206 2.62 -8.01 22.50
CA VAL A 206 1.56 -7.42 21.66
C VAL A 206 0.56 -6.60 22.49
N GLN A 207 0.18 -7.08 23.69
CA GLN A 207 -0.69 -6.29 24.58
C GLN A 207 0.00 -5.01 25.06
N LEU A 208 1.26 -5.08 25.48
CA LEU A 208 2.03 -3.89 25.91
C LEU A 208 2.17 -2.86 24.78
N LEU A 209 2.32 -3.30 23.54
CA LEU A 209 2.29 -2.42 22.37
C LEU A 209 0.93 -1.73 22.22
N ILE A 210 -0.16 -2.49 22.28
CA ILE A 210 -1.54 -1.96 22.20
C ILE A 210 -1.78 -0.92 23.30
N ASP A 211 -1.38 -1.20 24.53
CA ASP A 211 -1.56 -0.33 25.69
C ASP A 211 -0.75 0.97 25.54
N SER A 212 0.54 0.85 25.17
CA SER A 212 1.41 2.00 24.93
C SER A 212 0.88 2.90 23.81
N ILE A 213 0.47 2.30 22.68
CA ILE A 213 -0.12 3.02 21.55
C ILE A 213 -1.40 3.75 21.99
N THR A 214 -2.30 3.05 22.68
CA THR A 214 -3.57 3.62 23.14
C THR A 214 -3.34 4.79 24.08
N TYR A 215 -2.45 4.61 25.06
CA TYR A 215 -2.13 5.63 26.06
C TYR A 215 -1.49 6.87 25.43
N LEU A 216 -0.46 6.71 24.60
CA LEU A 216 0.26 7.85 24.03
C LEU A 216 -0.58 8.62 23.00
N VAL A 217 -1.40 7.93 22.21
CA VAL A 217 -2.36 8.59 21.31
C VAL A 217 -3.42 9.34 22.12
N PHE A 218 -3.93 8.77 23.21
CA PHE A 218 -4.88 9.44 24.09
C PHE A 218 -4.27 10.71 24.72
N VAL A 219 -3.06 10.62 25.28
CA VAL A 219 -2.36 11.77 25.89
C VAL A 219 -2.06 12.84 24.86
N TYR A 220 -1.57 12.46 23.68
CA TYR A 220 -1.29 13.39 22.58
C TYR A 220 -2.55 14.14 22.15
N THR A 221 -3.65 13.42 21.93
CA THR A 221 -4.91 14.00 21.49
C THR A 221 -5.51 14.90 22.57
N SER A 222 -5.54 14.44 23.82
CA SER A 222 -6.10 15.19 24.94
C SER A 222 -5.40 16.51 25.20
N ARG A 223 -4.12 16.65 24.86
CA ARG A 223 -3.39 17.94 24.93
C ARG A 223 -3.90 18.96 23.92
N GLY A 224 -4.49 18.52 22.81
CA GLY A 224 -5.05 19.38 21.76
C GLY A 224 -6.54 19.67 21.90
N LEU A 225 -7.23 19.03 22.85
CA LEU A 225 -8.68 19.19 23.07
C LEU A 225 -8.98 20.18 24.19
N PHE A 226 -10.13 20.85 24.09
CA PHE A 226 -10.69 21.60 25.21
C PHE A 226 -11.17 20.65 26.30
N GLU A 227 -11.13 21.08 27.56
CA GLU A 227 -11.52 20.24 28.71
C GLU A 227 -12.93 19.65 28.58
N CYS A 228 -13.88 20.42 28.04
CA CYS A 228 -15.26 19.99 27.84
C CYS A 228 -15.39 18.79 26.87
N ASP A 229 -14.47 18.67 25.91
CA ASP A 229 -14.56 17.68 24.83
C ASP A 229 -13.75 16.40 25.13
N LYS A 230 -12.89 16.43 26.16
CA LYS A 230 -12.06 15.26 26.55
C LYS A 230 -12.90 14.06 26.98
N LEU A 231 -13.99 14.28 27.72
CA LEU A 231 -14.88 13.22 28.17
C LEU A 231 -15.56 12.53 26.98
N VAL A 232 -16.01 13.32 26.01
CA VAL A 232 -16.65 12.83 24.78
C VAL A 232 -15.66 11.98 23.98
N PHE A 233 -14.43 12.47 23.82
CA PHE A 233 -13.36 11.73 23.15
C PHE A 233 -13.03 10.41 23.86
N LEU A 234 -12.89 10.43 25.20
CA LEU A 234 -12.61 9.23 25.98
C LEU A 234 -13.74 8.19 25.83
N LEU A 235 -14.99 8.61 25.94
CA LEU A 235 -16.15 7.74 25.77
C LEU A 235 -16.19 7.15 24.35
N GLN A 236 -15.96 7.97 23.32
CA GLN A 236 -15.91 7.51 21.94
C GLN A 236 -14.81 6.47 21.74
N MET A 237 -13.62 6.68 22.30
CA MET A 237 -12.53 5.71 22.28
C MET A 237 -12.95 4.39 22.92
N ILE A 238 -13.49 4.41 24.13
CA ILE A 238 -13.90 3.20 24.87
C ILE A 238 -14.95 2.41 24.07
N ILE A 239 -15.98 3.08 23.58
CA ILE A 239 -17.07 2.43 22.82
C ILE A 239 -16.52 1.77 21.55
N GLN A 240 -15.70 2.49 20.77
CA GLN A 240 -15.15 1.96 19.52
C GLN A 240 -14.18 0.80 19.76
N VAL A 241 -13.36 0.91 20.81
CA VAL A 241 -12.45 -0.16 21.24
C VAL A 241 -13.22 -1.42 21.64
N PHE A 242 -14.29 -1.25 22.42
CA PHE A 242 -15.13 -2.35 22.90
C PHE A 242 -15.93 -3.02 21.76
N PHE A 243 -16.46 -2.24 20.81
CA PHE A 243 -17.20 -2.78 19.67
C PHE A 243 -16.35 -3.75 18.83
N ILE A 244 -15.09 -3.40 18.59
CA ILE A 244 -14.17 -4.26 17.81
C ILE A 244 -13.78 -5.54 18.57
N LEU A 245 -13.58 -5.44 19.89
CA LEU A 245 -13.30 -6.61 20.74
C LEU A 245 -14.44 -7.63 20.73
N ASN A 246 -15.70 -7.17 20.76
CA ASN A 246 -16.86 -8.07 20.75
C ASN A 246 -17.23 -8.57 19.36
N PHE A 247 -16.97 -7.80 18.30
CA PHE A 247 -17.21 -8.26 16.93
C PHE A 247 -16.29 -9.44 16.56
N PHE A 248 -15.04 -9.45 17.05
CA PHE A 248 -14.14 -10.60 16.90
C PHE A 248 -14.58 -11.84 17.68
N PHE A 249 -15.29 -11.67 18.80
CA PHE A 249 -15.80 -12.77 19.62
C PHE A 249 -17.09 -13.39 19.09
N LEU A 250 -17.85 -12.69 18.25
CA LEU A 250 -19.08 -13.21 17.62
C LEU A 250 -18.83 -13.95 16.29
N LEU A 251 -17.63 -13.86 15.73
CA LEU A 251 -17.24 -14.45 14.44
C LEU A 251 -16.32 -15.69 14.58
N LEU A 252 -16.08 -16.14 15.80
CA LEU A 252 -15.40 -17.39 16.17
C LEU A 252 -16.39 -18.31 16.90
#